data_AF-A0A0F2Q4M4-F1
#
_entry.id   AF-A0A0F2Q4M4-F1
#
_cell.length_a   1.000
_cell.length_b   1.000
_cell.length_c   1.000
_cell.angle_alpha   90.00
_cell.angle_beta   90.00
_cell.angle_gamma   90.00
#
_symmetry.space_group_name_H-M   'P 1'
#
loop_
_entity.id
_entity.type
_entity.pdbx_description
1 polymer ?
#
loop_
_entity_poly.entity_id
_entity_poly.type
_entity_poly.pdbx_seq_one_letter_code
_entity_poly.pdbx_strand_id
1 'polypeptide(L)'
;MDKNTVRALSQVLDDHLNERLKRLDAKQKINSILHNKSSATVIRELRNYISPLPGKDKNIATVIVIMAVLRRNLDSVSEVKEAVVLHGLVGHLYGGLYTLLASDSELLSIKVNLTDSLFENKYDYILRFVDFNYWDYIELFQAAKVLSLADSQKFEKLALMDKTKLILLNITSYHLSIEPSKELIDKLLLDEDELKQNIGLLFITRSISRCINDIDYIKRSETLGGYHGKNIRSVNRTLKISINECYTFLENCDKRTQVALLTNFLLVHQTIYPITFARNLVSSEFQDEFIYQISNTGKVKTLKDVAFLIGLISNTSAIGEDKKRISKRMLYMAIVNKIKSFIDDKKGIYGWDEQQSKYIEFICQRLPARCIRILRVHLTDKDRSLMSNKLDEMIRFHIYLEDKRQHEIISGIINAIDSLTL
;
A
#
# COMPACT_ATOMS: atom_id res chain seq x y z
N MET A 1 -38.34 19.81 7.93
CA MET A 1 -37.79 18.49 8.33
C MET A 1 -38.07 18.24 9.80
N ASP A 2 -38.37 16.99 10.17
CA ASP A 2 -38.66 16.58 11.55
C ASP A 2 -37.84 15.34 11.98
N LYS A 3 -37.98 14.94 13.25
CA LYS A 3 -37.28 13.79 13.83
C LYS A 3 -37.61 12.47 13.14
N ASN A 4 -38.86 12.30 12.70
CA ASN A 4 -39.30 11.07 12.03
C ASN A 4 -38.65 10.93 10.66
N THR A 5 -38.49 12.03 9.93
CA THR A 5 -37.79 12.09 8.65
C THR A 5 -36.33 11.63 8.81
N VAL A 6 -35.59 12.20 9.78
CA VAL A 6 -34.19 11.82 10.02
C VAL A 6 -34.05 10.36 10.43
N ARG A 7 -34.97 9.87 11.28
CA ARG A 7 -34.98 8.45 11.69
C ARG A 7 -35.25 7.51 10.51
N ALA A 8 -36.20 7.86 9.64
CA ALA A 8 -36.51 7.07 8.45
C ALA A 8 -35.32 7.02 7.48
N LEU A 9 -34.63 8.15 7.26
CA LEU A 9 -33.42 8.21 6.45
C LEU A 9 -32.30 7.36 7.04
N SER A 10 -32.10 7.44 8.37
CA SER A 10 -31.12 6.63 9.08
C SER A 10 -31.34 5.14 8.85
N GLN A 11 -32.60 4.67 8.96
CA GLN A 11 -32.93 3.25 8.76
C GLN A 11 -32.62 2.79 7.32
N VAL A 12 -32.96 3.61 6.33
CA VAL A 12 -32.70 3.27 4.92
C VAL A 12 -31.19 3.20 4.63
N LEU A 13 -30.41 4.12 5.20
CA LEU A 13 -28.95 4.09 5.08
C LEU A 13 -28.36 2.87 5.80
N ASP A 14 -28.78 2.58 7.03
CA ASP A 14 -28.30 1.41 7.77
C ASP A 14 -28.63 0.09 7.06
N ASP A 15 -29.88 -0.07 6.59
CA ASP A 15 -30.28 -1.25 5.82
C ASP A 15 -29.48 -1.37 4.52
N HIS A 16 -29.12 -0.24 3.89
CA HIS A 16 -28.31 -0.25 2.68
C HIS A 16 -26.85 -0.63 2.96
N LEU A 17 -26.22 0.03 3.93
CA LEU A 17 -24.81 -0.17 4.28
C LEU A 17 -24.53 -1.59 4.82
N ASN A 18 -25.55 -2.24 5.40
CA ASN A 18 -25.47 -3.62 5.87
C ASN A 18 -26.08 -4.64 4.90
N GLU A 19 -26.18 -4.29 3.60
CA GLU A 19 -26.63 -5.17 2.50
C GLU A 19 -28.06 -5.75 2.64
N ARG A 20 -28.87 -5.24 3.56
CA ARG A 20 -30.30 -5.61 3.72
C ARG A 20 -31.19 -4.94 2.67
N LEU A 21 -30.68 -3.92 1.98
CA LEU A 21 -31.39 -3.15 0.96
C LEU A 21 -30.50 -2.87 -0.26
N LYS A 22 -31.01 -3.19 -1.46
CA LYS A 22 -30.30 -2.93 -2.72
C LYS A 22 -30.19 -1.43 -3.01
N ARG A 23 -29.19 -1.08 -3.81
CA ARG A 23 -28.82 0.31 -4.09
C ARG A 23 -29.95 1.17 -4.67
N LEU A 24 -30.67 0.62 -5.66
CA LEU A 24 -31.79 1.28 -6.33
C LEU A 24 -32.98 1.48 -5.38
N ASP A 25 -33.28 0.48 -4.56
CA ASP A 25 -34.38 0.52 -3.60
C ASP A 25 -34.12 1.55 -2.49
N ALA A 26 -32.87 1.66 -2.02
CA ALA A 26 -32.45 2.69 -1.08
C ALA A 26 -32.68 4.10 -1.67
N LYS A 27 -32.28 4.33 -2.93
CA LYS A 27 -32.52 5.61 -3.62
C LYS A 27 -34.01 5.92 -3.75
N GLN A 28 -34.85 4.93 -4.10
CA GLN A 28 -36.30 5.11 -4.20
C GLN A 28 -36.94 5.45 -2.85
N LYS A 29 -36.56 4.75 -1.77
CA LYS A 29 -37.06 5.04 -0.41
C LYS A 29 -36.60 6.41 0.09
N ILE A 30 -35.36 6.81 -0.18
CA ILE A 30 -34.89 8.16 0.18
C ILE A 30 -35.67 9.22 -0.60
N ASN A 31 -35.94 9.00 -1.90
CA ASN A 31 -36.76 9.89 -2.71
C ASN A 31 -38.21 9.98 -2.21
N SER A 32 -38.79 8.89 -1.69
CA SER A 32 -40.14 8.95 -1.11
C SER A 32 -40.18 9.74 0.19
N ILE A 33 -39.14 9.62 1.04
CA ILE A 33 -39.02 10.36 2.31
C ILE A 33 -38.75 11.86 2.09
N LEU A 34 -37.83 12.19 1.18
CA LEU A 34 -37.44 13.58 0.91
C LEU A 34 -38.32 14.28 -0.14
N HIS A 35 -39.19 13.52 -0.80
CA HIS A 35 -40.02 13.96 -1.92
C HIS A 35 -39.17 14.61 -3.04
N ASN A 36 -39.79 15.45 -3.88
CA ASN A 36 -39.12 16.16 -4.98
C ASN A 36 -38.34 17.42 -4.53
N LYS A 37 -37.95 17.52 -3.25
CA LYS A 37 -37.19 18.67 -2.75
C LYS A 37 -35.78 18.69 -3.32
N SER A 38 -35.27 19.88 -3.66
CA SER A 38 -33.87 20.08 -4.06
C SER A 38 -32.91 19.87 -2.88
N SER A 39 -31.64 19.57 -3.16
CA SER A 39 -30.58 19.37 -2.16
C SER A 39 -30.48 20.58 -1.23
N ALA A 40 -30.43 21.78 -1.82
CA ALA A 40 -30.40 23.04 -1.06
C ALA A 40 -31.61 23.21 -0.13
N THR A 41 -32.82 22.87 -0.59
CA THR A 41 -34.03 22.97 0.25
C THR A 41 -33.98 22.02 1.44
N VAL A 42 -33.56 20.77 1.21
CA VAL A 42 -33.42 19.75 2.27
C VAL A 42 -32.39 20.20 3.31
N ILE A 43 -31.24 20.73 2.88
CA ILE A 43 -30.17 21.20 3.78
C ILE A 43 -30.60 22.45 4.58
N ARG A 44 -31.35 23.37 3.97
CA ARG A 44 -31.96 24.50 4.69
C ARG A 44 -32.93 24.04 5.77
N GLU A 45 -33.78 23.07 5.47
CA GLU A 45 -34.70 22.50 6.46
C GLU A 45 -33.96 21.76 7.59
N LEU A 46 -32.87 21.06 7.26
CA LEU A 46 -31.99 20.43 8.25
C LEU A 46 -31.44 21.48 9.22
N ARG A 47 -30.93 22.62 8.75
CA ARG A 47 -30.41 23.70 9.61
C ARG A 47 -31.45 24.13 10.66
N ASN A 48 -32.70 24.30 10.23
CA ASN A 48 -33.78 24.69 11.15
C ASN A 48 -34.11 23.57 12.14
N TYR A 49 -34.12 22.32 11.69
CA TYR A 49 -34.37 21.15 12.54
C TYR A 49 -33.29 20.92 13.59
N ILE A 50 -32.01 21.09 13.25
CA ILE A 50 -30.90 20.80 14.18
C ILE A 50 -30.70 21.90 15.21
N SER A 51 -31.12 23.14 14.97
CA SER A 51 -30.92 24.28 15.88
C SER A 51 -31.21 23.97 17.37
N PRO A 52 -32.36 23.37 17.74
CA PRO A 52 -32.68 23.02 19.13
C PRO A 52 -31.99 21.77 19.68
N LEU A 53 -31.29 20.96 18.86
CA LEU A 53 -30.71 19.69 19.29
C LEU A 53 -29.41 19.87 20.09
N PRO A 54 -29.04 18.91 20.97
CA PRO A 54 -27.73 18.88 21.60
C PRO A 54 -26.62 18.55 20.57
N GLY A 55 -25.38 18.94 20.87
CA GLY A 55 -24.27 18.95 19.90
C GLY A 55 -24.04 17.62 19.15
N LYS A 56 -24.08 16.47 19.85
CA LYS A 56 -23.89 15.16 19.22
C LYS A 56 -25.02 14.81 18.25
N ASP A 57 -26.26 15.08 18.63
CA ASP A 57 -27.43 14.80 17.79
C ASP A 57 -27.47 15.69 16.55
N LYS A 58 -26.99 16.94 16.65
CA LYS A 58 -26.77 17.84 15.51
C LYS A 58 -25.84 17.22 14.47
N ASN A 59 -24.71 16.68 14.94
CA ASN A 59 -23.70 16.07 14.10
C ASN A 59 -24.22 14.81 13.39
N ILE A 60 -24.89 13.92 14.13
CA ILE A 60 -25.47 12.68 13.59
C ILE A 60 -26.56 12.99 12.57
N ALA A 61 -27.50 13.88 12.88
CA ALA A 61 -28.56 14.26 11.95
C ALA A 61 -27.99 14.88 10.66
N THR A 62 -26.93 15.69 10.80
CA THR A 62 -26.27 16.35 9.65
C THR A 62 -25.64 15.33 8.71
N VAL A 63 -24.86 14.37 9.21
CA VAL A 63 -24.20 13.37 8.36
C VAL A 63 -25.23 12.44 7.68
N ILE A 64 -26.26 12.00 8.40
CA ILE A 64 -27.34 11.15 7.85
C ILE A 64 -28.04 11.86 6.68
N VAL A 65 -28.44 13.11 6.88
CA VAL A 65 -29.18 13.85 5.85
C VAL A 65 -28.29 14.16 4.64
N ILE A 66 -27.02 14.53 4.86
CA ILE A 66 -26.09 14.80 3.76
C ILE A 66 -25.81 13.52 2.96
N MET A 67 -25.53 12.39 3.62
CA MET A 67 -25.37 11.09 2.96
C MET A 67 -26.62 10.70 2.17
N ALA A 68 -27.81 10.89 2.74
CA ALA A 68 -29.07 10.61 2.04
C ALA A 68 -29.26 11.48 0.79
N VAL A 69 -28.97 12.79 0.87
CA VAL A 69 -29.05 13.70 -0.28
C VAL A 69 -28.07 13.28 -1.37
N LEU A 70 -26.81 13.01 -1.02
CA LEU A 70 -25.80 12.53 -1.96
C LEU A 70 -26.19 11.18 -2.56
N ARG A 71 -26.88 10.33 -1.80
CA ARG A 71 -27.38 9.06 -2.32
C ARG A 71 -28.48 9.22 -3.38
N ARG A 72 -29.28 10.28 -3.31
CA ARG A 72 -30.28 10.60 -4.36
C ARG A 72 -29.59 10.97 -5.66
N ASN A 73 -28.54 11.78 -5.56
CA ASN A 73 -27.78 12.28 -6.69
C ASN A 73 -26.28 12.38 -6.36
N LEU A 74 -25.49 11.41 -6.84
CA LEU A 74 -24.06 11.36 -6.59
C LEU A 74 -23.30 12.53 -7.24
N ASP A 75 -23.88 13.17 -8.27
CA ASP A 75 -23.29 14.31 -8.97
C ASP A 75 -23.53 15.64 -8.24
N SER A 76 -24.29 15.65 -7.14
CA SER A 76 -24.67 16.88 -6.41
C SER A 76 -23.64 17.40 -5.42
N VAL A 77 -22.42 16.84 -5.39
CA VAL A 77 -21.37 17.18 -4.40
C VAL A 77 -21.14 18.70 -4.29
N SER A 78 -21.03 19.39 -5.43
CA SER A 78 -20.79 20.85 -5.46
C SER A 78 -21.99 21.63 -4.91
N GLU A 79 -23.23 21.27 -5.31
CA GLU A 79 -24.47 21.90 -4.82
C GLU A 79 -24.62 21.69 -3.30
N VAL A 80 -24.38 20.46 -2.83
CA VAL A 80 -24.42 20.11 -1.42
C VAL A 80 -23.38 20.90 -0.63
N LYS A 81 -22.15 21.03 -1.16
CA LYS A 81 -21.09 21.82 -0.53
C LYS A 81 -21.49 23.28 -0.36
N GLU A 82 -22.05 23.91 -1.39
CA GLU A 82 -22.49 25.31 -1.31
C GLU A 82 -23.57 25.50 -0.24
N ALA A 83 -24.56 24.62 -0.20
CA ALA A 83 -25.62 24.66 0.79
C ALA A 83 -25.11 24.40 2.23
N VAL A 84 -24.17 23.46 2.41
CA VAL A 84 -23.53 23.16 3.70
C VAL A 84 -22.76 24.37 4.22
N VAL A 85 -22.01 25.07 3.36
CA VAL A 85 -21.28 26.29 3.73
C VAL A 85 -22.24 27.43 4.05
N LEU A 86 -23.22 27.69 3.18
CA LEU A 86 -24.21 28.77 3.35
C LEU A 86 -24.96 28.66 4.68
N HIS A 87 -25.25 27.44 5.13
CA HIS A 87 -25.99 27.18 6.35
C HIS A 87 -25.11 26.88 7.57
N GLY A 88 -23.78 27.04 7.47
CA GLY A 88 -22.86 26.89 8.60
C GLY A 88 -22.73 25.45 9.12
N LEU A 89 -22.96 24.45 8.27
CA LEU A 89 -23.06 23.04 8.68
C LEU A 89 -21.73 22.27 8.59
N VAL A 90 -20.65 22.90 8.14
CA VAL A 90 -19.33 22.26 7.95
C VAL A 90 -18.83 21.58 9.24
N GLY A 91 -18.93 22.27 10.38
CA GLY A 91 -18.51 21.72 11.67
C GLY A 91 -19.34 20.50 12.11
N HIS A 92 -20.65 20.52 11.82
CA HIS A 92 -21.55 19.41 12.13
C HIS A 92 -21.33 18.20 11.22
N LEU A 93 -21.06 18.44 9.94
CA LEU A 93 -20.66 17.39 9.00
C LEU A 93 -19.35 16.71 9.46
N TYR A 94 -18.33 17.50 9.81
CA TYR A 94 -17.08 16.97 10.37
C TYR A 94 -17.34 16.12 11.62
N GLY A 95 -18.10 16.64 12.59
CA GLY A 95 -18.41 15.90 13.82
C GLY A 95 -19.21 14.62 13.57
N GLY A 96 -20.10 14.62 12.57
CA GLY A 96 -20.89 13.45 12.20
C GLY A 96 -20.04 12.37 11.53
N LEU A 97 -19.20 12.75 10.57
CA LEU A 97 -18.23 11.85 9.93
C LEU A 97 -17.21 11.29 10.94
N TYR A 98 -16.73 12.13 11.87
CA TYR A 98 -15.85 11.70 12.95
C TYR A 98 -16.54 10.67 13.85
N THR A 99 -17.83 10.87 14.18
CA THR A 99 -18.60 9.90 14.95
C THR A 99 -18.71 8.57 14.19
N LEU A 100 -18.93 8.61 12.88
CA LEU A 100 -19.08 7.42 12.04
C LEU A 100 -17.79 6.59 11.89
N LEU A 101 -16.64 7.28 11.74
CA LEU A 101 -15.36 6.66 11.37
C LEU A 101 -14.40 6.45 12.55
N ALA A 102 -14.49 7.27 13.59
CA ALA A 102 -13.54 7.27 14.70
C ALA A 102 -14.16 6.89 16.05
N SER A 103 -15.50 6.90 16.19
CA SER A 103 -16.15 6.63 17.47
C SER A 103 -16.77 5.23 17.54
N ASP A 104 -16.79 4.66 18.75
CA ASP A 104 -17.42 3.36 19.03
C ASP A 104 -18.94 3.54 19.26
N SER A 105 -19.58 4.41 18.48
CA SER A 105 -21.00 4.72 18.62
C SER A 105 -21.86 3.52 18.20
N GLU A 106 -22.67 2.99 19.12
CA GLU A 106 -23.63 1.93 18.85
C GLU A 106 -24.68 2.30 17.79
N LEU A 107 -24.95 3.60 17.61
CA LEU A 107 -26.00 4.11 16.72
C LEU A 107 -25.53 4.28 15.25
N LEU A 108 -24.23 4.43 15.02
CA LEU A 108 -23.69 4.74 13.68
C LEU A 108 -22.18 4.47 13.69
N SER A 109 -21.76 3.27 13.29
CA SER A 109 -20.35 2.91 13.13
C SER A 109 -20.17 2.04 11.89
N ILE A 110 -19.03 2.21 11.22
CA ILE A 110 -18.63 1.31 10.12
C ILE A 110 -17.60 0.34 10.68
N LYS A 111 -17.91 -0.95 10.59
CA LYS A 111 -16.96 -2.02 10.96
C LYS A 111 -16.30 -2.54 9.69
N VAL A 112 -15.04 -2.15 9.48
CA VAL A 112 -14.19 -2.70 8.42
C VAL A 112 -13.07 -3.51 9.03
N ASN A 113 -12.90 -4.73 8.53
CA ASN A 113 -11.72 -5.53 8.83
C ASN A 113 -10.78 -5.46 7.63
N LEU A 114 -9.69 -4.70 7.77
CA LEU A 114 -8.61 -4.70 6.79
C LEU A 114 -7.78 -5.99 6.93
N THR A 115 -7.23 -6.47 5.83
CA THR A 115 -6.36 -7.65 5.79
C THR A 115 -4.88 -7.28 5.67
N ASP A 116 -4.53 -6.04 5.99
CA ASP A 116 -3.16 -5.52 5.85
C ASP A 116 -2.16 -6.30 6.72
N SER A 117 -2.59 -6.88 7.83
CA SER A 117 -1.78 -7.74 8.70
C SER A 117 -1.21 -8.98 8.00
N LEU A 118 -1.82 -9.42 6.89
CA LEU A 118 -1.30 -10.51 6.05
C LEU A 118 -0.14 -10.06 5.14
N PHE A 119 0.17 -8.76 5.12
CA PHE A 119 1.17 -8.15 4.26
C PHE A 119 2.28 -7.49 5.08
N GLU A 120 3.44 -8.15 5.12
CA GLU A 120 4.67 -7.56 5.67
C GLU A 120 5.13 -6.30 4.91
N ASN A 121 4.86 -6.24 3.60
CA ASN A 121 5.07 -5.03 2.81
C ASN A 121 3.73 -4.29 2.66
N LYS A 122 3.51 -3.27 3.48
CA LYS A 122 2.26 -2.48 3.45
C LYS A 122 2.09 -1.68 2.15
N TYR A 123 3.18 -1.35 1.45
CA TYR A 123 3.09 -0.69 0.14
C TYR A 123 2.51 -1.63 -0.92
N ASP A 124 2.87 -2.92 -0.88
CA ASP A 124 2.28 -3.96 -1.74
C ASP A 124 0.78 -4.14 -1.44
N TYR A 125 0.38 -4.12 -0.17
CA TYR A 125 -1.03 -4.12 0.22
C TYR A 125 -1.81 -2.99 -0.45
N ILE A 126 -1.32 -1.75 -0.36
CA ILE A 126 -2.03 -0.58 -0.92
C ILE A 126 -2.20 -0.70 -2.44
N LEU A 127 -1.16 -1.15 -3.16
CA LEU A 127 -1.17 -1.23 -4.62
C LEU A 127 -1.89 -2.46 -5.18
N ARG A 128 -2.18 -3.47 -4.34
CA ARG A 128 -2.83 -4.70 -4.78
C ARG A 128 -4.35 -4.56 -4.99
N PHE A 129 -4.99 -3.62 -4.30
CA PHE A 129 -6.43 -3.41 -4.38
C PHE A 129 -6.77 -2.22 -5.26
N VAL A 130 -7.78 -2.39 -6.12
CA VAL A 130 -8.29 -1.31 -6.98
C VAL A 130 -9.12 -0.32 -6.18
N ASP A 131 -9.89 -0.82 -5.21
CA ASP A 131 -10.71 -0.01 -4.32
C ASP A 131 -10.71 -0.60 -2.90
N PHE A 132 -11.11 0.24 -1.94
CA PHE A 132 -11.25 -0.14 -0.53
C PHE A 132 -12.69 0.09 -0.10
N ASN A 133 -13.60 -0.75 -0.61
CA ASN A 133 -15.05 -0.70 -0.38
C ASN A 133 -15.68 0.64 -0.80
N TYR A 134 -15.11 1.29 -1.81
CA TYR A 134 -15.56 2.62 -2.24
C TYR A 134 -17.05 2.63 -2.60
N TRP A 135 -17.46 1.64 -3.39
CA TRP A 135 -18.80 1.58 -3.94
C TRP A 135 -19.85 1.25 -2.88
N ASP A 136 -19.48 0.51 -1.84
CA ASP A 136 -20.39 0.09 -0.77
C ASP A 136 -20.66 1.23 0.20
N TYR A 137 -19.67 2.12 0.40
CA TYR A 137 -19.78 3.31 1.23
C TYR A 137 -19.76 4.61 0.40
N ILE A 138 -20.30 4.60 -0.82
CA ILE A 138 -20.12 5.73 -1.75
C ILE A 138 -20.65 7.06 -1.19
N GLU A 139 -21.81 7.07 -0.53
CA GLU A 139 -22.37 8.28 0.11
C GLU A 139 -21.49 8.85 1.23
N LEU A 140 -20.78 7.99 1.97
CA LEU A 140 -19.80 8.40 2.98
C LEU A 140 -18.63 9.12 2.31
N PHE A 141 -18.08 8.53 1.25
CA PHE A 141 -16.95 9.11 0.52
C PHE A 141 -17.35 10.42 -0.18
N GLN A 142 -18.56 10.51 -0.73
CA GLN A 142 -19.08 11.77 -1.25
C GLN A 142 -19.24 12.83 -0.13
N ALA A 143 -19.71 12.44 1.06
CA ALA A 143 -19.80 13.36 2.20
C ALA A 143 -18.43 13.83 2.68
N ALA A 144 -17.43 12.94 2.70
CA ALA A 144 -16.04 13.29 2.98
C ALA A 144 -15.47 14.23 1.91
N LYS A 145 -15.83 14.05 0.63
CA LYS A 145 -15.47 14.95 -0.47
C LYS A 145 -16.14 16.32 -0.35
N VAL A 146 -17.39 16.39 0.10
CA VAL A 146 -18.03 17.67 0.44
C VAL A 146 -17.23 18.39 1.53
N LEU A 147 -16.81 17.66 2.58
CA LEU A 147 -15.98 18.22 3.64
C LEU A 147 -14.62 18.72 3.10
N SER A 148 -13.93 17.94 2.26
CA SER A 148 -12.62 18.33 1.73
C SER A 148 -12.69 19.60 0.88
N LEU A 149 -13.77 19.79 0.12
CA LEU A 149 -14.01 20.97 -0.70
C LEU A 149 -14.46 22.19 0.12
N ALA A 150 -15.05 21.98 1.31
CA ALA A 150 -15.51 23.04 2.19
C ALA A 150 -14.44 23.50 3.19
N ASP A 151 -13.67 22.56 3.73
CA ASP A 151 -12.64 22.77 4.76
C ASP A 151 -11.63 21.61 4.72
N SER A 152 -10.53 21.83 3.98
CA SER A 152 -9.49 20.82 3.80
C SER A 152 -8.79 20.44 5.11
N GLN A 153 -8.60 21.39 6.03
CA GLN A 153 -7.94 21.11 7.31
C GLN A 153 -8.79 20.16 8.18
N LYS A 154 -10.10 20.38 8.26
CA LYS A 154 -10.99 19.44 8.96
C LYS A 154 -11.04 18.08 8.28
N PHE A 155 -11.01 18.03 6.96
CA PHE A 155 -10.95 16.77 6.22
C PHE A 155 -9.67 15.98 6.53
N GLU A 156 -8.50 16.61 6.49
CA GLU A 156 -7.24 15.92 6.77
C GLU A 156 -7.16 15.48 8.24
N LYS A 157 -7.68 16.29 9.17
CA LYS A 157 -7.83 15.89 10.58
C LYS A 157 -8.75 14.68 10.72
N LEU A 158 -9.84 14.60 9.97
CA LEU A 158 -10.73 13.45 9.94
C LEU A 158 -10.00 12.21 9.40
N ALA A 159 -9.27 12.34 8.28
CA ALA A 159 -8.53 11.25 7.65
C ALA A 159 -7.48 10.64 8.59
N LEU A 160 -6.80 11.45 9.40
CA LEU A 160 -5.82 10.99 10.39
C LEU A 160 -6.46 10.25 11.58
N MET A 161 -7.68 10.64 11.95
CA MET A 161 -8.42 10.10 13.10
C MET A 161 -9.32 8.91 12.75
N ASP A 162 -9.52 8.65 11.45
CA ASP A 162 -10.31 7.52 10.95
C ASP A 162 -9.70 6.19 11.38
N LYS A 163 -10.35 5.51 12.34
CA LYS A 163 -9.92 4.21 12.85
C LYS A 163 -9.97 3.12 11.78
N THR A 164 -10.88 3.24 10.81
CA THR A 164 -11.04 2.28 9.71
C THR A 164 -9.98 2.45 8.61
N LYS A 165 -9.31 3.61 8.59
CA LYS A 165 -8.35 4.05 7.55
C LYS A 165 -8.94 4.15 6.13
N LEU A 166 -10.25 3.99 5.97
CA LEU A 166 -10.93 3.97 4.68
C LEU A 166 -10.74 5.28 3.90
N ILE A 167 -10.76 6.44 4.58
CA ILE A 167 -10.57 7.73 3.89
C ILE A 167 -9.20 7.74 3.22
N LEU A 168 -8.14 7.51 3.99
CA LEU A 168 -6.76 7.54 3.48
C LEU A 168 -6.58 6.54 2.33
N LEU A 169 -7.05 5.30 2.51
CA LEU A 169 -6.98 4.27 1.48
C LEU A 169 -7.75 4.66 0.20
N ASN A 170 -8.91 5.31 0.30
CA ASN A 170 -9.64 5.76 -0.88
C ASN A 170 -9.12 7.07 -1.50
N ILE A 171 -8.28 7.82 -0.79
CA ILE A 171 -7.41 8.82 -1.42
C ILE A 171 -6.33 8.09 -2.24
N THR A 172 -5.77 6.98 -1.75
CA THR A 172 -4.74 6.20 -2.47
C THR A 172 -5.22 5.61 -3.80
N SER A 173 -6.49 5.20 -3.90
CA SER A 173 -7.10 4.63 -5.12
C SER A 173 -7.65 5.67 -6.11
N TYR A 174 -7.43 6.97 -5.85
CA TYR A 174 -7.90 8.10 -6.67
C TYR A 174 -9.43 8.30 -6.76
N HIS A 175 -10.23 7.47 -6.11
CA HIS A 175 -11.69 7.60 -6.12
C HIS A 175 -12.18 8.94 -5.57
N LEU A 176 -11.54 9.46 -4.52
CA LEU A 176 -11.89 10.76 -3.96
C LEU A 176 -11.39 11.95 -4.81
N SER A 177 -10.36 11.73 -5.63
CA SER A 177 -9.67 12.79 -6.41
C SER A 177 -9.23 13.97 -5.55
N ILE A 178 -8.72 13.69 -4.35
CA ILE A 178 -8.20 14.68 -3.40
C ILE A 178 -6.68 14.57 -3.40
N GLU A 179 -6.01 15.72 -3.55
CA GLU A 179 -4.57 15.82 -3.37
C GLU A 179 -4.25 16.15 -1.90
N PRO A 180 -3.42 15.34 -1.21
CA PRO A 180 -3.07 15.57 0.19
C PRO A 180 -2.15 16.78 0.34
N SER A 181 -2.29 17.53 1.43
CA SER A 181 -1.34 18.58 1.79
C SER A 181 0.02 18.01 2.19
N LYS A 182 1.06 18.85 2.14
CA LYS A 182 2.40 18.50 2.66
C LYS A 182 2.35 18.15 4.14
N GLU A 183 1.55 18.87 4.92
CA GLU A 183 1.40 18.63 6.37
C GLU A 183 0.77 17.25 6.65
N LEU A 184 -0.21 16.82 5.84
CA LEU A 184 -0.77 15.48 5.96
C LEU A 184 0.27 14.41 5.62
N ILE A 185 1.05 14.61 4.56
CA ILE A 185 2.13 13.67 4.17
C ILE A 185 3.16 13.55 5.30
N ASP A 186 3.65 14.66 5.85
CA ASP A 186 4.61 14.66 6.96
C ASP A 186 4.07 13.87 8.16
N LYS A 187 2.81 14.12 8.55
CA LYS A 187 2.17 13.38 9.66
C LYS A 187 2.04 11.89 9.40
N LEU A 188 1.75 11.49 8.16
CA LEU A 188 1.63 10.07 7.80
C LEU A 188 2.98 9.36 7.84
N LEU A 189 4.04 9.99 7.34
CA LEU A 189 5.38 9.44 7.32
C LEU A 189 5.97 9.28 8.73
N LEU A 190 5.56 10.13 9.67
CA LEU A 190 5.98 10.11 11.07
C LEU A 190 5.02 9.35 12.00
N ASP A 191 3.97 8.72 11.48
CA ASP A 191 3.01 7.95 12.28
C ASP A 191 3.64 6.62 12.75
N GLU A 192 3.15 6.07 13.86
CA GLU A 192 3.62 4.76 14.38
C GLU A 192 3.06 3.59 13.56
N ASP A 193 1.94 3.80 12.87
CA ASP A 193 1.30 2.78 12.04
C ASP A 193 1.98 2.64 10.68
N GLU A 194 2.66 1.50 10.44
CA GLU A 194 3.38 1.23 9.18
C GLU A 194 2.48 1.36 7.94
N LEU A 195 1.17 1.05 8.02
CA LEU A 195 0.27 1.24 6.89
C LEU A 195 0.12 2.72 6.55
N LYS A 196 -0.02 3.60 7.55
CA LYS A 196 -0.09 5.04 7.32
C LYS A 196 1.22 5.61 6.76
N GLN A 197 2.37 5.14 7.26
CA GLN A 197 3.67 5.52 6.70
C GLN A 197 3.76 5.15 5.21
N ASN A 198 3.29 3.97 4.83
CA ASN A 198 3.30 3.53 3.43
C ASN A 198 2.26 4.26 2.56
N ILE A 199 1.15 4.74 3.13
CA ILE A 199 0.23 5.66 2.45
C ILE A 199 0.93 7.00 2.19
N GLY A 200 1.65 7.54 3.17
CA GLY A 200 2.46 8.75 3.01
C GLY A 200 3.53 8.58 1.92
N LEU A 201 4.23 7.43 1.92
CA LEU A 201 5.20 7.08 0.89
C LEU A 201 4.55 7.05 -0.50
N LEU A 202 3.38 6.42 -0.64
CA LEU A 202 2.67 6.37 -1.92
C LEU A 202 2.33 7.78 -2.43
N PHE A 203 1.90 8.69 -1.56
CA PHE A 203 1.63 10.07 -1.97
C PHE A 203 2.85 10.76 -2.58
N ILE A 204 4.04 10.57 -2.02
CA ILE A 204 5.28 11.18 -2.54
C ILE A 204 5.89 10.42 -3.73
N THR A 205 5.66 9.11 -3.86
CA THR A 205 6.23 8.29 -4.96
C THR A 205 5.31 8.15 -6.17
N ARG A 206 4.06 8.61 -6.13
CA ARG A 206 3.13 8.59 -7.29
C ARG A 206 3.71 9.26 -8.53
N SER A 207 4.25 10.48 -8.39
CA SER A 207 4.84 11.21 -9.52
C SER A 207 6.06 10.46 -10.08
N ILE A 208 6.89 9.89 -9.20
CA ILE A 208 8.04 9.05 -9.58
C ILE A 208 7.59 7.85 -10.40
N SER A 209 6.60 7.11 -9.91
CA SER A 209 6.04 5.92 -10.57
C SER A 209 5.46 6.25 -11.94
N ARG A 210 4.72 7.36 -12.05
CA ARG A 210 4.21 7.87 -13.34
C ARG A 210 5.33 8.20 -14.32
N CYS A 211 6.36 8.93 -13.88
CA CYS A 211 7.50 9.26 -14.73
C CYS A 211 8.27 8.02 -15.20
N ILE A 212 8.43 7.02 -14.32
CA ILE A 212 9.06 5.74 -14.66
C ILE A 212 8.26 5.00 -15.73
N ASN A 213 6.94 4.90 -15.57
CA ASN A 213 6.06 4.27 -16.55
C ASN A 213 6.07 5.00 -17.89
N ASP A 214 6.15 6.34 -17.87
CA ASP A 214 6.27 7.16 -19.08
C ASP A 214 7.60 6.91 -19.80
N ILE A 215 8.72 6.82 -19.07
CA ILE A 215 10.04 6.51 -19.66
C ILE A 215 10.02 5.11 -20.29
N ASP A 216 9.44 4.13 -19.61
CA ASP A 216 9.34 2.77 -20.13
C ASP A 216 8.46 2.69 -21.39
N TYR A 217 7.31 3.36 -21.38
CA TYR A 217 6.44 3.47 -22.54
C TYR A 217 7.14 4.12 -23.74
N ILE A 218 7.89 5.20 -23.50
CA ILE A 218 8.68 5.88 -24.55
C ILE A 218 9.68 4.89 -25.16
N LYS A 219 10.49 4.22 -24.33
CA LYS A 219 11.51 3.26 -24.80
C LYS A 219 10.91 2.11 -25.61
N ARG A 220 9.79 1.55 -25.15
CA ARG A 220 9.06 0.51 -25.88
C ARG A 220 8.53 1.01 -27.21
N SER A 221 7.96 2.23 -27.24
CA SER A 221 7.45 2.84 -28.46
C SER A 221 8.56 3.08 -29.48
N GLU A 222 9.71 3.61 -29.04
CA GLU A 222 10.90 3.81 -29.88
C GLU A 222 11.39 2.47 -30.47
N THR A 223 11.43 1.41 -29.67
CA THR A 223 11.86 0.07 -30.10
C THR A 223 10.91 -0.52 -31.15
N LEU A 224 9.61 -0.21 -31.06
CA LEU A 224 8.56 -0.68 -31.97
C LEU A 224 8.32 0.25 -33.17
N GLY A 225 9.11 1.32 -33.32
CA GLY A 225 8.95 2.32 -34.39
C GLY A 225 7.69 3.19 -34.26
N GLY A 226 7.08 3.25 -33.08
CA GLY A 226 5.88 4.03 -32.79
C GLY A 226 6.19 5.47 -32.37
N TYR A 227 5.26 6.38 -32.67
CA TYR A 227 5.34 7.76 -32.18
C TYR A 227 4.88 7.86 -30.73
N HIS A 228 5.67 8.54 -29.89
CA HIS A 228 5.28 8.94 -28.54
C HIS A 228 5.29 10.48 -28.47
N GLY A 229 4.14 11.10 -28.19
CA GLY A 229 4.02 12.57 -28.06
C GLY A 229 4.70 13.18 -26.83
N LYS A 230 5.52 12.41 -26.10
CA LYS A 230 6.18 12.81 -24.86
C LYS A 230 7.69 12.98 -25.07
N ASN A 231 8.25 14.06 -24.52
CA ASN A 231 9.68 14.33 -24.55
C ASN A 231 10.39 13.70 -23.34
N ILE A 232 11.26 12.71 -23.57
CA ILE A 232 11.99 11.99 -22.53
C ILE A 232 12.84 12.90 -21.62
N ARG A 233 13.38 14.01 -22.16
CA ARG A 233 14.16 14.98 -21.35
C ARG A 233 13.26 15.72 -20.36
N SER A 234 12.04 16.04 -20.77
CA SER A 234 11.05 16.67 -19.88
C SER A 234 10.66 15.73 -18.75
N VAL A 235 10.32 14.47 -19.10
CA VAL A 235 9.96 13.44 -18.11
C VAL A 235 11.10 13.20 -17.12
N ASN A 236 12.35 13.13 -17.58
CA ASN A 236 13.52 12.98 -16.71
C ASN A 236 13.75 14.18 -15.77
N ARG A 237 13.45 15.41 -16.21
CA ARG A 237 13.51 16.59 -15.35
C ARG A 237 12.47 16.51 -14.24
N THR A 238 11.22 16.16 -14.58
CA THR A 238 10.16 15.95 -13.59
C THR A 238 10.50 14.83 -12.62
N LEU A 239 11.03 13.71 -13.11
CA LEU A 239 11.49 12.60 -12.27
C LEU A 239 12.53 13.07 -11.25
N LYS A 240 13.52 13.85 -11.68
CA LYS A 240 14.56 14.38 -10.78
C LYS A 240 13.98 15.29 -9.70
N ILE A 241 13.02 16.16 -10.06
CA ILE A 241 12.33 17.03 -9.10
C ILE A 241 11.56 16.18 -8.07
N SER A 242 10.78 15.21 -8.54
CA SER A 242 9.99 14.34 -7.64
C SER A 242 10.86 13.45 -6.75
N ILE A 243 12.03 12.98 -7.23
CA ILE A 243 12.99 12.25 -6.39
C ILE A 243 13.55 13.16 -5.28
N ASN A 244 13.91 14.40 -5.60
CA ASN A 244 14.42 15.34 -4.60
C ASN A 244 13.35 15.68 -3.57
N GLU A 245 12.11 15.93 -3.99
CA GLU A 245 10.99 16.18 -3.07
C GLU A 245 10.72 14.98 -2.16
N CYS A 246 10.75 13.76 -2.71
CA CYS A 246 10.65 12.53 -1.93
C CYS A 246 11.75 12.46 -0.84
N TYR A 247 12.99 12.80 -1.18
CA TYR A 247 14.06 12.82 -0.18
C TYR A 247 13.86 13.89 0.89
N THR A 248 13.40 15.09 0.54
CA THR A 248 13.08 16.13 1.53
C THR A 248 12.05 15.66 2.55
N PHE A 249 11.05 14.89 2.13
CA PHE A 249 10.08 14.26 3.05
C PHE A 249 10.72 13.15 3.91
N LEU A 250 11.53 12.29 3.30
CA LEU A 250 12.17 11.18 3.99
C LEU A 250 13.24 11.64 5.00
N GLU A 251 13.89 12.77 4.78
CA GLU A 251 14.88 13.37 5.72
C GLU A 251 14.28 13.63 7.11
N ASN A 252 12.97 13.87 7.21
CA ASN A 252 12.28 14.06 8.49
C ASN A 252 12.08 12.74 9.25
N CYS A 253 12.15 11.59 8.56
CA CYS A 253 11.94 10.28 9.15
C CYS A 253 13.23 9.75 9.77
N ASP A 254 13.11 8.89 10.78
CA ASP A 254 14.27 8.17 11.28
C ASP A 254 14.82 7.18 10.23
N LYS A 255 16.10 6.82 10.40
CA LYS A 255 16.84 5.96 9.47
C LYS A 255 16.15 4.62 9.19
N ARG A 256 15.55 4.00 10.20
CA ARG A 256 14.88 2.69 10.08
C ARG A 256 13.62 2.85 9.23
N THR A 257 12.83 3.88 9.48
CA THR A 257 11.62 4.19 8.71
C THR A 257 11.96 4.48 7.25
N GLN A 258 12.96 5.33 6.98
CA GLN A 258 13.40 5.62 5.61
C GLN A 258 13.75 4.34 4.83
N VAL A 259 14.54 3.45 5.44
CA VAL A 259 14.99 2.20 4.81
C VAL A 259 13.84 1.23 4.61
N ALA A 260 12.93 1.12 5.58
CA ALA A 260 11.74 0.29 5.45
C ALA A 260 10.86 0.75 4.29
N LEU A 261 10.59 2.05 4.18
CA LEU A 261 9.77 2.64 3.12
C LEU A 261 10.41 2.47 1.73
N LEU A 262 11.70 2.81 1.59
CA LEU A 262 12.41 2.63 0.31
C LEU A 262 12.49 1.15 -0.10
N THR A 263 12.69 0.25 0.85
CA THR A 263 12.68 -1.20 0.57
C THR A 263 11.30 -1.66 0.09
N ASN A 264 10.24 -1.22 0.75
CA ASN A 264 8.85 -1.53 0.37
C ASN A 264 8.54 -1.10 -1.07
N PHE A 265 8.93 0.13 -1.43
CA PHE A 265 8.79 0.65 -2.79
C PHE A 265 9.55 -0.19 -3.82
N LEU A 266 10.83 -0.48 -3.56
CA LEU A 266 11.70 -1.20 -4.51
C LEU A 266 11.26 -2.64 -4.74
N LEU A 267 10.80 -3.32 -3.69
CA LEU A 267 10.28 -4.69 -3.79
C LEU A 267 9.01 -4.78 -4.64
N VAL A 268 8.21 -3.71 -4.74
CA VAL A 268 7.06 -3.66 -5.64
C VAL A 268 7.49 -3.25 -7.07
N HIS A 269 8.41 -2.30 -7.20
CA HIS A 269 8.87 -1.76 -8.48
C HIS A 269 10.17 -2.41 -8.98
N GLN A 270 10.22 -3.75 -9.03
CA GLN A 270 11.46 -4.50 -9.30
C GLN A 270 12.05 -4.27 -10.71
N THR A 271 11.21 -3.96 -11.70
CA THR A 271 11.64 -3.84 -13.09
C THR A 271 12.35 -2.52 -13.37
N ILE A 272 11.80 -1.41 -12.86
CA ILE A 272 12.32 -0.06 -13.11
C ILE A 272 12.10 0.78 -11.85
N TYR A 273 13.20 1.33 -11.34
CA TYR A 273 13.21 2.11 -10.11
C TYR A 273 14.29 3.21 -10.15
N PRO A 274 14.19 4.26 -9.31
CA PRO A 274 15.24 5.26 -9.19
C PRO A 274 16.51 4.66 -8.61
N ILE A 275 17.62 4.69 -9.36
CA ILE A 275 18.91 4.16 -8.89
C ILE A 275 19.42 4.89 -7.65
N THR A 276 18.97 6.12 -7.42
CA THR A 276 19.27 6.90 -6.22
C THR A 276 18.75 6.22 -4.96
N PHE A 277 17.57 5.59 -4.98
CA PHE A 277 17.02 4.86 -3.84
C PHE A 277 17.91 3.67 -3.47
N ALA A 278 18.33 2.90 -4.48
CA ALA A 278 19.28 1.81 -4.30
C ALA A 278 20.61 2.30 -3.72
N ARG A 279 21.15 3.41 -4.24
CA ARG A 279 22.39 4.03 -3.73
C ARG A 279 22.28 4.42 -2.26
N ASN A 280 21.12 4.93 -1.85
CA ASN A 280 20.89 5.29 -0.46
C ASN A 280 20.93 4.05 0.43
N LEU A 281 20.19 3.00 0.07
CA LEU A 281 20.11 1.77 0.87
C LEU A 281 21.45 1.03 1.04
N VAL A 282 22.35 1.11 0.05
CA VAL A 282 23.66 0.46 0.13
C VAL A 282 24.78 1.35 0.69
N SER A 283 24.48 2.60 1.04
CA SER A 283 25.46 3.51 1.65
C SER A 283 25.83 3.06 3.07
N SER A 284 26.96 3.53 3.60
CA SER A 284 27.41 3.15 4.95
C SER A 284 26.37 3.52 6.00
N GLU A 285 25.70 4.64 5.79
CA GLU A 285 24.69 5.15 6.70
C GLU A 285 23.51 4.20 6.81
N PHE A 286 22.99 3.63 5.72
CA PHE A 286 21.74 2.85 5.74
C PHE A 286 21.93 1.33 5.68
N GLN A 287 23.17 0.85 5.50
CA GLN A 287 23.46 -0.56 5.21
C GLN A 287 22.91 -1.54 6.25
N ASP A 288 23.07 -1.26 7.55
CA ASP A 288 22.63 -2.17 8.63
C ASP A 288 21.12 -2.32 8.69
N GLU A 289 20.38 -1.21 8.57
CA GLU A 289 18.92 -1.24 8.50
C GLU A 289 18.44 -1.96 7.24
N PHE A 290 19.17 -1.82 6.12
CA PHE A 290 18.80 -2.51 4.90
C PHE A 290 19.02 -4.02 5.02
N ILE A 291 20.10 -4.45 5.69
CA ILE A 291 20.33 -5.86 6.04
C ILE A 291 19.18 -6.40 6.90
N TYR A 292 18.72 -5.62 7.88
CA TYR A 292 17.57 -5.97 8.71
C TYR A 292 16.29 -6.13 7.87
N GLN A 293 16.00 -5.22 6.93
CA GLN A 293 14.86 -5.35 6.02
C GLN A 293 14.94 -6.59 5.11
N ILE A 294 16.13 -7.02 4.70
CA ILE A 294 16.31 -8.24 3.88
C ILE A 294 16.07 -9.50 4.73
N SER A 295 16.61 -9.51 5.96
CA SER A 295 16.77 -10.75 6.74
C SER A 295 15.63 -11.00 7.72
N ASN A 296 15.06 -9.96 8.33
CA ASN A 296 14.29 -10.10 9.57
C ASN A 296 12.81 -9.67 9.47
N THR A 297 12.39 -8.99 8.41
CA THR A 297 11.03 -8.40 8.34
C THR A 297 10.00 -9.23 7.58
N GLY A 298 10.39 -10.37 7.01
CA GLY A 298 9.47 -11.19 6.19
C GLY A 298 9.05 -10.57 4.86
N LYS A 299 9.54 -9.37 4.51
CA LYS A 299 9.21 -8.64 3.26
C LYS A 299 9.73 -9.33 2.00
N VAL A 300 10.90 -9.94 2.08
CA VAL A 300 11.50 -10.76 1.01
C VAL A 300 10.90 -12.16 1.09
N LYS A 301 10.05 -12.53 0.13
CA LYS A 301 9.21 -13.76 0.21
C LYS A 301 9.56 -14.81 -0.83
N THR A 302 10.22 -14.43 -1.93
CA THR A 302 10.48 -15.31 -3.07
C THR A 302 11.92 -15.23 -3.56
N LEU A 303 12.37 -16.23 -4.33
CA LEU A 303 13.66 -16.16 -5.03
C LEU A 303 13.75 -15.01 -6.03
N LYS A 304 12.61 -14.60 -6.62
CA LYS A 304 12.56 -13.42 -7.48
C LYS A 304 12.97 -12.16 -6.71
N ASP A 305 12.48 -11.99 -5.49
CA ASP A 305 12.84 -10.85 -4.63
C ASP A 305 14.34 -10.89 -4.28
N VAL A 306 14.86 -12.09 -3.98
CA VAL A 306 16.29 -12.29 -3.71
C VAL A 306 17.13 -11.95 -4.94
N ALA A 307 16.73 -12.41 -6.13
CA ALA A 307 17.38 -12.12 -7.40
C ALA A 307 17.36 -10.62 -7.73
N PHE A 308 16.24 -9.95 -7.48
CA PHE A 308 16.14 -8.50 -7.60
C PHE A 308 17.12 -7.78 -6.67
N LEU A 309 17.14 -8.14 -5.38
CA LEU A 309 17.98 -7.49 -4.38
C LEU A 309 19.48 -7.72 -4.63
N ILE A 310 19.90 -8.92 -5.01
CA ILE A 310 21.31 -9.16 -5.35
C ILE A 310 21.72 -8.37 -6.59
N GLY A 311 20.84 -8.24 -7.59
CA GLY A 311 21.07 -7.40 -8.76
C GLY A 311 21.21 -5.91 -8.39
N LEU A 312 20.34 -5.43 -7.50
CA LEU A 312 20.42 -4.07 -6.95
C LEU A 312 21.74 -3.85 -6.21
N ILE A 313 22.09 -4.74 -5.29
CA ILE A 313 23.32 -4.67 -4.50
C ILE A 313 24.55 -4.75 -5.40
N SER A 314 24.59 -5.67 -6.37
CA SER A 314 25.76 -5.84 -7.24
C SER A 314 26.00 -4.62 -8.13
N ASN A 315 24.93 -4.08 -8.72
CA ASN A 315 25.00 -3.01 -9.72
C ASN A 315 25.15 -1.61 -9.09
N THR A 316 24.98 -1.51 -7.78
CA THR A 316 25.08 -0.23 -7.07
C THR A 316 26.40 -0.12 -6.31
N SER A 317 27.12 0.97 -6.53
CA SER A 317 28.31 1.30 -5.76
C SER A 317 27.91 1.71 -4.34
N ALA A 318 28.49 1.06 -3.34
CA ALA A 318 28.36 1.46 -1.94
C ALA A 318 29.42 2.51 -1.61
N ILE A 319 28.97 3.67 -1.14
CA ILE A 319 29.81 4.85 -0.88
C ILE A 319 29.60 5.27 0.58
N GLY A 320 30.70 5.56 1.27
CA GLY A 320 30.69 6.10 2.63
C GLY A 320 30.54 7.63 2.66
N GLU A 321 30.39 8.20 3.86
CA GLU A 321 30.32 9.66 4.05
C GLU A 321 31.56 10.39 3.50
N ASP A 322 32.73 9.76 3.59
CA ASP A 322 33.99 10.27 3.04
C ASP A 322 34.11 10.11 1.51
N LYS A 323 33.00 9.74 0.84
CA LYS A 323 32.88 9.45 -0.58
C LYS A 323 33.75 8.29 -1.09
N LYS A 324 34.33 7.48 -0.19
CA LYS A 324 35.09 6.29 -0.57
C LYS A 324 34.19 5.07 -0.73
N ARG A 325 34.65 4.09 -1.51
CA ARG A 325 33.95 2.82 -1.67
C ARG A 325 34.02 2.02 -0.38
N ILE A 326 32.88 1.47 0.02
CA ILE A 326 32.77 0.60 1.20
C ILE A 326 32.45 -0.83 0.81
N SER A 327 32.68 -1.74 1.75
CA SER A 327 32.43 -3.17 1.55
C SER A 327 30.93 -3.48 1.52
N LYS A 328 30.52 -4.31 0.54
CA LYS A 328 29.16 -4.87 0.45
C LYS A 328 29.06 -6.27 1.06
N ARG A 329 30.09 -6.73 1.78
CA ARG A 329 30.18 -8.10 2.30
C ARG A 329 28.96 -8.49 3.16
N MET A 330 28.52 -7.62 4.05
CA MET A 330 27.40 -7.92 4.94
C MET A 330 26.06 -7.97 4.19
N LEU A 331 25.88 -7.13 3.16
CA LEU A 331 24.74 -7.20 2.25
C LEU A 331 24.68 -8.53 1.49
N TYR A 332 25.81 -9.00 0.96
CA TYR A 332 25.88 -10.30 0.30
C TYR A 332 25.60 -11.46 1.27
N MET A 333 26.05 -11.36 2.53
CA MET A 333 25.73 -12.35 3.55
C MET A 333 24.24 -12.34 3.93
N ALA A 334 23.58 -11.18 3.94
CA ALA A 334 22.13 -11.09 4.16
C ALA A 334 21.35 -11.87 3.08
N ILE A 335 21.76 -11.74 1.81
CA ILE A 335 21.21 -12.52 0.69
C ILE A 335 21.41 -14.02 0.90
N VAL A 336 22.62 -14.46 1.24
CA VAL A 336 22.91 -15.88 1.52
C VAL A 336 22.06 -16.40 2.67
N ASN A 337 21.99 -15.65 3.78
CA ASN A 337 21.21 -16.03 4.95
C ASN A 337 19.71 -16.13 4.63
N LYS A 338 19.22 -15.28 3.73
CA LYS A 338 17.82 -15.36 3.29
C LYS A 338 17.53 -16.61 2.46
N ILE A 339 18.46 -17.03 1.59
CA ILE A 339 18.33 -18.29 0.86
C ILE A 339 18.37 -19.46 1.85
N LYS A 340 19.28 -19.43 2.84
CA LYS A 340 19.33 -20.45 3.89
C LYS A 340 18.01 -20.56 4.65
N SER A 341 17.41 -19.44 5.05
CA SER A 341 16.12 -19.49 5.74
C SER A 341 14.98 -20.02 4.86
N PHE A 342 14.99 -19.77 3.55
CA PHE A 342 14.03 -20.44 2.64
C PHE A 342 14.16 -21.97 2.65
N ILE A 343 15.40 -22.48 2.69
CA ILE A 343 15.69 -23.91 2.76
C ILE A 343 15.31 -24.48 4.14
N ASP A 344 15.67 -23.79 5.22
CA ASP A 344 15.40 -24.20 6.60
C ASP A 344 13.90 -24.21 6.92
N ASP A 345 13.19 -23.14 6.55
CA ASP A 345 11.78 -22.94 6.87
C ASP A 345 10.83 -23.60 5.85
N LYS A 346 11.38 -24.23 4.80
CA LYS A 346 10.64 -24.82 3.66
C LYS A 346 9.66 -23.80 3.02
N LYS A 347 10.09 -22.55 2.84
CA LYS A 347 9.27 -21.43 2.30
C LYS A 347 10.02 -20.66 1.22
N GLY A 348 9.29 -19.93 0.38
CA GLY A 348 9.85 -19.06 -0.66
C GLY A 348 10.35 -19.77 -1.92
N ILE A 349 10.65 -21.08 -1.82
CA ILE A 349 10.91 -22.00 -2.94
C ILE A 349 10.01 -23.22 -2.75
N TYR A 350 8.95 -23.31 -3.55
CA TYR A 350 7.93 -24.37 -3.41
C TYR A 350 8.15 -25.58 -4.34
N GLY A 351 9.08 -25.46 -5.28
CA GLY A 351 9.46 -26.49 -6.24
C GLY A 351 10.68 -26.04 -7.05
N TRP A 352 11.20 -26.94 -7.88
CA TRP A 352 12.32 -26.65 -8.78
C TRP A 352 11.84 -26.65 -10.23
N ASP A 353 11.84 -25.48 -10.85
CA ASP A 353 11.45 -25.28 -12.24
C ASP A 353 12.49 -24.43 -12.99
N GLU A 354 12.31 -24.27 -14.30
CA GLU A 354 13.21 -23.48 -15.15
C GLU A 354 13.34 -22.02 -14.68
N GLN A 355 12.28 -21.45 -14.13
CA GLN A 355 12.29 -20.07 -13.64
C GLN A 355 13.09 -19.95 -12.33
N GLN A 356 12.96 -20.89 -11.40
CA GLN A 356 13.78 -20.95 -10.20
C GLN A 356 15.27 -21.16 -10.54
N SER A 357 15.58 -22.03 -11.51
CA SER A 357 16.95 -22.23 -12.00
C SER A 357 17.55 -20.90 -12.50
N LYS A 358 16.82 -20.18 -13.36
CA LYS A 358 17.25 -18.87 -13.88
C LYS A 358 17.51 -17.85 -12.76
N TYR A 359 16.66 -17.80 -11.73
CA TYR A 359 16.89 -16.91 -10.60
C TYR A 359 18.14 -17.30 -9.81
N ILE A 360 18.36 -18.59 -9.54
CA ILE A 360 19.52 -19.06 -8.79
C ILE A 360 20.83 -18.85 -9.56
N GLU A 361 20.85 -19.14 -10.86
CA GLU A 361 21.98 -18.87 -11.73
C GLU A 361 22.34 -17.37 -11.70
N PHE A 362 21.33 -16.51 -11.86
CA PHE A 362 21.51 -15.06 -11.78
C PHE A 362 22.07 -14.59 -10.42
N ILE A 363 21.57 -15.18 -9.33
CA ILE A 363 22.03 -14.90 -7.97
C ILE A 363 23.49 -15.33 -7.80
N CYS A 364 23.81 -16.56 -8.18
CA CYS A 364 25.13 -17.16 -7.97
C CYS A 364 26.21 -16.46 -8.81
N GLN A 365 25.89 -16.02 -10.04
CA GLN A 365 26.79 -15.20 -10.87
C GLN A 365 27.18 -13.85 -10.22
N ARG A 366 26.37 -13.34 -9.28
CA ARG A 366 26.59 -12.03 -8.63
C ARG A 366 27.10 -12.12 -7.20
N LEU A 367 27.06 -13.30 -6.60
CA LEU A 367 27.56 -13.51 -5.25
C LEU A 367 29.10 -13.64 -5.27
N PRO A 368 29.81 -13.08 -4.27
CA PRO A 368 31.23 -13.36 -4.11
C PRO A 368 31.48 -14.85 -3.87
N ALA A 369 32.58 -15.40 -4.40
CA ALA A 369 32.93 -16.83 -4.29
C ALA A 369 32.90 -17.36 -2.84
N ARG A 370 33.32 -16.55 -1.85
CA ARG A 370 33.23 -16.91 -0.42
C ARG A 370 31.79 -17.13 0.04
N CYS A 371 30.85 -16.32 -0.45
CA CYS A 371 29.42 -16.43 -0.12
C CYS A 371 28.81 -17.68 -0.76
N ILE A 372 29.16 -17.97 -2.03
CA ILE A 372 28.77 -19.19 -2.74
C ILE A 372 29.23 -20.44 -1.98
N ARG A 373 30.50 -20.46 -1.54
CA ARG A 373 31.03 -21.58 -0.75
C ARG A 373 30.27 -21.79 0.56
N ILE A 374 29.92 -20.71 1.26
CA ILE A 374 29.14 -20.78 2.51
C ILE A 374 27.72 -21.33 2.26
N LEU A 375 27.10 -20.95 1.14
CA LEU A 375 25.80 -21.48 0.74
C LEU A 375 25.89 -22.98 0.41
N ARG A 376 26.86 -23.36 -0.43
CA ARG A 376 27.09 -24.75 -0.85
C ARG A 376 27.31 -25.71 0.32
N VAL A 377 28.13 -25.32 1.30
CA VAL A 377 28.37 -26.13 2.52
C VAL A 377 27.06 -26.37 3.27
N HIS A 378 26.30 -25.31 3.54
CA HIS A 378 25.01 -25.44 4.23
C HIS A 378 24.01 -26.31 3.47
N LEU A 379 23.92 -26.14 2.15
CA LEU A 379 23.06 -26.96 1.29
C LEU A 379 23.46 -28.44 1.34
N THR A 380 24.75 -28.74 1.27
CA THR A 380 25.26 -30.12 1.35
C THR A 380 24.94 -30.76 2.71
N ASP A 381 25.11 -30.00 3.79
CA ASP A 381 24.78 -30.48 5.15
C ASP A 381 23.27 -30.75 5.29
N LYS A 382 22.44 -29.89 4.70
CA LYS A 382 20.98 -30.08 4.69
C LYS A 382 20.55 -31.26 3.83
N ASP A 383 21.10 -31.40 2.64
CA ASP A 383 20.78 -32.51 1.73
C ASP A 383 21.03 -33.88 2.37
N ARG A 384 22.17 -34.02 3.06
CA ARG A 384 22.53 -35.25 3.79
C ARG A 384 21.56 -35.63 4.91
N SER A 385 20.77 -34.68 5.40
CA SER A 385 19.79 -34.92 6.46
C SER A 385 18.42 -35.38 5.95
N LEU A 386 18.18 -35.34 4.64
CA LEU A 386 16.91 -35.68 4.01
C LEU A 386 16.76 -37.18 3.80
N MET A 387 15.57 -37.70 4.06
CA MET A 387 15.22 -39.12 3.84
C MET A 387 14.64 -39.34 2.44
N SER A 388 15.47 -39.14 1.41
CA SER A 388 15.05 -39.10 0.00
C SER A 388 15.47 -40.32 -0.83
N ASN A 389 15.96 -41.41 -0.20
CA ASN A 389 16.43 -42.60 -0.93
C ASN A 389 15.29 -43.62 -1.19
N LYS A 390 15.57 -44.65 -2.01
CA LYS A 390 14.59 -45.70 -2.34
C LYS A 390 14.15 -46.54 -1.14
N LEU A 391 14.98 -46.69 -0.11
CA LEU A 391 14.62 -47.40 1.11
C LEU A 391 13.60 -46.59 1.92
N ASP A 392 13.78 -45.27 1.99
CA ASP A 392 12.84 -44.34 2.64
C ASP A 392 11.49 -44.30 1.92
N GLU A 393 11.50 -44.35 0.57
CA GLU A 393 10.29 -44.50 -0.24
C GLU A 393 9.47 -45.75 0.16
N MET A 394 10.15 -46.87 0.40
CA MET A 394 9.52 -48.15 0.74
C MET A 394 9.04 -48.24 2.20
N ILE A 395 9.76 -47.63 3.14
CA ILE A 395 9.51 -47.82 4.59
C ILE A 395 8.78 -46.62 5.20
N ARG A 396 9.00 -45.40 4.69
CA ARG A 396 8.53 -44.14 5.27
C ARG A 396 8.03 -43.17 4.19
N PHE A 397 7.18 -43.69 3.30
CA PHE A 397 6.67 -42.98 2.12
C PHE A 397 6.21 -41.54 2.40
N HIS A 398 5.56 -41.28 3.53
CA HIS A 398 5.08 -39.93 3.89
C HIS A 398 6.23 -38.93 4.13
N ILE A 399 7.29 -39.33 4.84
CA ILE A 399 8.48 -38.49 5.09
C ILE A 399 9.26 -38.32 3.78
N TYR A 400 9.41 -39.40 3.02
CA TYR A 400 10.05 -39.38 1.70
C TYR A 400 9.43 -38.35 0.76
N LEU A 401 8.09 -38.27 0.69
CA LEU A 401 7.42 -37.31 -0.20
C LEU A 401 7.74 -35.85 0.15
N GLU A 402 7.85 -35.51 1.43
CA GLU A 402 8.19 -34.15 1.85
C GLU A 402 9.66 -33.81 1.56
N ASP A 403 10.56 -34.76 1.83
CA ASP A 403 12.00 -34.57 1.72
C ASP A 403 12.50 -34.67 0.28
N LYS A 404 11.84 -35.46 -0.59
CA LYS A 404 12.18 -35.57 -2.01
C LYS A 404 12.11 -34.22 -2.72
N ARG A 405 11.04 -33.46 -2.49
CA ARG A 405 10.88 -32.13 -3.09
C ARG A 405 11.98 -31.17 -2.62
N GLN A 406 12.34 -31.27 -1.35
CA GLN A 406 13.40 -30.46 -0.75
C GLN A 406 14.75 -30.83 -1.39
N HIS A 407 15.03 -32.13 -1.53
CA HIS A 407 16.22 -32.66 -2.19
C HIS A 407 16.33 -32.19 -3.65
N GLU A 408 15.23 -32.17 -4.41
CA GLU A 408 15.21 -31.65 -5.78
C GLU A 408 15.60 -30.16 -5.82
N ILE A 409 15.07 -29.35 -4.91
CA ILE A 409 15.42 -27.92 -4.80
C ILE A 409 16.91 -27.75 -4.44
N ILE A 410 17.39 -28.44 -3.39
CA ILE A 410 18.80 -28.32 -2.96
C ILE A 410 19.74 -28.78 -4.08
N SER A 411 19.49 -29.94 -4.67
CA SER A 411 20.30 -30.49 -5.75
C SER A 411 20.33 -29.56 -6.95
N GLY A 412 19.18 -28.97 -7.30
CA GLY A 412 19.09 -27.95 -8.33
C GLY A 412 20.00 -26.74 -8.07
N ILE A 413 20.00 -26.22 -6.85
CA ILE A 413 20.86 -25.09 -6.46
C ILE A 413 22.34 -25.50 -6.49
N ILE A 414 22.70 -26.68 -5.96
CA ILE A 414 24.08 -27.18 -5.98
C ILE A 414 24.59 -27.33 -7.41
N ASN A 415 23.78 -27.90 -8.31
CA ASN A 415 24.14 -28.05 -9.72
C ASN A 415 24.38 -26.68 -10.40
N ALA A 416 23.56 -25.68 -10.09
CA ALA A 416 23.74 -24.31 -10.59
C ALA A 416 24.99 -23.62 -10.02
N ILE A 417 25.41 -23.96 -8.80
CA ILE A 417 26.67 -23.49 -8.23
C ILE A 417 27.85 -24.16 -8.93
N ASP A 418 27.79 -25.48 -9.08
CA ASP A 418 28.90 -26.27 -9.61
C ASP A 418 29.15 -25.95 -11.11
N SER A 419 28.10 -25.63 -11.87
CA SER A 419 28.19 -25.18 -13.27
C SER A 419 28.88 -23.82 -13.47
N LEU A 420 28.98 -22.99 -12.43
CA LEU A 420 29.69 -21.71 -12.46
C LEU A 420 31.16 -21.82 -12.03
N THR A 421 31.56 -22.96 -11.46
CA THR A 421 32.92 -23.21 -10.97
C THR A 421 33.78 -24.05 -11.90
N LEU A 422 33.18 -24.58 -12.96
CA LEU A 422 33.83 -25.18 -14.14
C LEU A 422 34.07 -24.10 -15.19
#